data_AF-A0A0H2KMM9-F1
#
_entry.id   AF-A0A0H2KMM9-F1
#
_cell.length_a   1.000
_cell.length_b   1.000
_cell.length_c   1.000
_cell.angle_alpha   90.00
_cell.angle_beta   90.00
_cell.angle_gamma   90.00
#
_symmetry.space_group_name_H-M   'P 1'
#
loop_
_entity.id
_entity.type
_entity.pdbx_description
1 polymer ?
#
loop_
_entity_poly.entity_id
_entity_poly.type
_entity_poly.pdbx_seq_one_letter_code
_entity_poly.pdbx_strand_id
1 'polypeptide(L)'
;MPDSTPSTTSRSAEHSVRADLTRSLATQEGPYFGEFGGRFVPEALIAALDELETEYRKALDDPAFVNELARLRREYTGRPSPLTEVPRFAQHAGGSRVFLKREDLNHTGSHKINNVLGQALLVKRMGKTRVIAETGAGQHGVATATAAALLDLECVVYMGEEDTQRQALNVARMRLLGAEVVPVTIGQRTLKDAINEALRDWVANVDTTHYLLGTVTGPHPFPEMVREFHRVIGEEARTQILDRIGRLPDALAACVGGGSNALGLFNAFLDDDAVELYGFEAGGEGVETGRHAARFSGGAPGVLHGARSYLLQDDDGQTLPSHSVSAGLDYPSVGPAHSWLHDLGRATYEPVTDTEAMDAFRLLCRTEGIIPAIESAHALAGALRVGRRAAEAGRTDHVILVNLSGRGDKDVATAARWFDLVDDDAIAETATGTEGQL
;
A
#
# COMPACT_ATOMS: atom_id res chain seq x y z
N MET A 1 -24.34 15.16 -52.29
CA MET A 1 -24.21 16.49 -51.66
C MET A 1 -25.52 16.77 -50.95
N PRO A 2 -25.55 16.59 -49.63
CA PRO A 2 -25.16 17.71 -48.77
C PRO A 2 -24.15 17.34 -47.67
N ASP A 3 -23.55 18.41 -47.15
CA ASP A 3 -22.50 18.52 -46.13
C ASP A 3 -22.74 17.73 -44.84
N SER A 4 -21.67 17.09 -44.36
CA SER A 4 -21.50 16.65 -42.98
C SER A 4 -20.48 17.55 -42.28
N THR A 5 -20.95 18.45 -41.43
CA THR A 5 -20.12 19.14 -40.44
C THR A 5 -19.71 18.16 -39.33
N PRO A 6 -18.44 18.12 -38.89
CA PRO A 6 -18.04 17.33 -37.74
C PRO A 6 -18.44 18.02 -36.43
N SER A 7 -19.04 17.23 -35.55
CA SER A 7 -19.41 17.54 -34.17
C SER A 7 -18.22 18.02 -33.33
N THR A 8 -18.36 19.18 -32.70
CA THR A 8 -17.37 19.88 -31.86
C THR A 8 -17.30 19.41 -30.39
N THR A 9 -17.89 18.27 -30.04
CA THR A 9 -18.08 17.85 -28.65
C THR A 9 -16.87 17.18 -27.98
N SER A 10 -15.77 16.89 -28.69
CA SER A 10 -14.59 16.23 -28.05
C SER A 10 -13.58 17.20 -27.42
N ARG A 11 -13.53 18.47 -27.85
CA ARG A 11 -12.55 19.44 -27.34
C ARG A 11 -12.94 20.09 -26.01
N SER A 12 -14.22 20.07 -25.62
CA SER A 12 -14.68 20.69 -24.37
C SER A 12 -14.40 19.82 -23.14
N ALA A 13 -14.31 18.50 -23.29
CA ALA A 13 -13.99 17.59 -22.17
C ALA A 13 -12.50 17.66 -21.80
N GLU A 14 -11.60 17.67 -22.79
CA GLU A 14 -10.15 17.81 -22.56
C GLU A 14 -9.77 19.17 -21.94
N HIS A 15 -10.54 20.22 -22.23
CA HIS A 15 -10.30 21.55 -21.66
C HIS A 15 -10.83 21.70 -20.21
N SER A 16 -11.81 20.88 -19.82
CA SER A 16 -12.42 20.92 -18.49
C SER A 16 -11.56 20.25 -17.41
N VAL A 17 -10.78 19.21 -17.76
CA VAL A 17 -9.96 18.46 -16.78
C VAL A 17 -8.64 19.18 -16.46
N ARG A 18 -8.08 19.94 -17.42
CA ARG A 18 -6.86 20.73 -17.20
C ARG A 18 -7.08 22.03 -16.42
N ALA A 19 -8.33 22.46 -16.24
CA ALA A 19 -8.65 23.79 -15.71
C ALA A 19 -8.42 23.94 -14.19
N ASP A 20 -8.13 22.86 -13.45
CA ASP A 20 -7.95 22.91 -11.98
C ASP A 20 -6.50 22.73 -11.50
N LEU A 21 -5.52 22.68 -12.42
CA LEU A 21 -4.09 22.50 -12.10
C LEU A 21 -3.39 23.74 -11.50
N THR A 22 -4.13 24.66 -10.88
CA THR A 22 -3.52 25.80 -10.15
C THR A 22 -3.05 25.44 -8.76
N ARG A 23 -3.45 24.27 -8.24
CA ARG A 23 -3.00 23.71 -6.95
C ARG A 23 -2.06 22.52 -7.16
N SER A 24 -1.06 22.42 -6.29
CA SER A 24 -0.15 21.27 -6.21
C SER A 24 -0.95 19.98 -6.02
N LEU A 25 -0.63 18.96 -6.83
CA LEU A 25 -1.21 17.63 -6.74
C LEU A 25 -0.85 16.96 -5.40
N ALA A 26 0.32 17.30 -4.84
CA ALA A 26 0.80 16.78 -3.57
C ALA A 26 0.01 17.29 -2.36
N THR A 27 -0.69 18.41 -2.51
CA THR A 27 -1.48 19.04 -1.42
C THR A 27 -2.98 18.90 -1.60
N GLN A 28 -3.44 18.08 -2.55
CA GLN A 28 -4.88 17.87 -2.76
C GLN A 28 -5.54 17.37 -1.47
N GLU A 29 -6.54 18.09 -0.98
CA GLU A 29 -7.32 17.70 0.20
C GLU A 29 -8.59 16.94 -0.21
N GLY A 30 -9.10 16.13 0.72
CA GLY A 30 -10.40 15.47 0.58
C GLY A 30 -11.59 16.43 0.77
N PRO A 31 -12.83 15.91 0.72
CA PRO A 31 -13.17 14.49 0.74
C PRO A 31 -13.00 13.77 -0.60
N TYR A 32 -12.78 14.51 -1.70
CA TYR A 32 -12.60 13.93 -3.03
C TYR A 32 -11.27 14.35 -3.68
N PHE A 33 -10.68 13.41 -4.42
CA PHE A 33 -9.57 13.61 -5.35
C PHE A 33 -10.16 13.53 -6.76
N GLY A 34 -10.36 14.67 -7.41
CA GLY A 34 -11.22 14.74 -8.59
C GLY A 34 -12.61 14.20 -8.27
N GLU A 35 -13.02 13.10 -8.91
CA GLU A 35 -14.34 12.47 -8.70
C GLU A 35 -14.32 11.26 -7.75
N PHE A 36 -13.15 10.90 -7.21
CA PHE A 36 -12.92 9.72 -6.37
C PHE A 36 -12.78 10.09 -4.89
N GLY A 37 -13.14 9.19 -3.99
CA GLY A 37 -13.11 9.42 -2.54
C GLY A 37 -14.52 9.46 -1.95
N GLY A 38 -14.80 10.44 -1.09
CA GLY A 38 -16.08 10.63 -0.42
C GLY A 38 -16.21 9.89 0.91
N ARG A 39 -17.44 9.84 1.41
CA ARG A 39 -17.83 9.13 2.65
C ARG A 39 -19.04 8.26 2.37
N PHE A 40 -18.82 7.12 1.72
CA PHE A 40 -19.87 6.16 1.37
C PHE A 40 -20.07 5.14 2.50
N VAL A 41 -20.43 5.62 3.68
CA VAL A 41 -20.60 4.82 4.90
C VAL A 41 -22.00 4.98 5.50
N PRO A 42 -22.44 4.06 6.38
CA PRO A 42 -23.65 4.26 7.15
C PRO A 42 -23.57 5.50 8.04
N GLU A 43 -24.72 6.15 8.28
CA GLU A 43 -24.85 7.34 9.13
C GLU A 43 -24.21 7.15 10.51
N ALA A 44 -24.27 5.94 11.05
CA ALA A 44 -23.69 5.58 12.35
C ALA A 44 -22.17 5.85 12.46
N LEU A 45 -21.44 5.96 11.35
CA LEU A 45 -20.00 6.25 11.34
C LEU A 45 -19.67 7.73 11.10
N ILE A 46 -20.65 8.57 10.73
CA ILE A 46 -20.37 9.96 10.34
C ILE A 46 -19.78 10.76 11.51
N ALA A 47 -20.36 10.65 12.71
CA ALA A 47 -19.85 11.36 13.88
C ALA A 47 -18.40 10.99 14.23
N ALA A 48 -18.01 9.73 14.07
CA ALA A 48 -16.64 9.28 14.32
C ALA A 48 -15.66 9.73 13.24
N LEU A 49 -16.11 9.83 11.98
CA LEU A 49 -15.31 10.40 10.91
C LEU A 49 -15.12 11.91 11.09
N ASP A 50 -16.13 12.62 11.58
CA ASP A 50 -16.05 14.05 11.92
C ASP A 50 -15.10 14.30 13.10
N GLU A 51 -15.18 13.47 14.15
CA GLU A 51 -14.26 13.48 15.28
C GLU A 51 -12.81 13.25 14.81
N LEU A 52 -12.60 12.20 14.00
CA LEU A 52 -11.29 11.87 13.44
C LEU A 52 -10.73 13.02 12.58
N GLU A 53 -11.53 13.56 11.65
CA GLU A 53 -11.08 14.67 10.80
C GLU A 53 -10.71 15.89 11.62
N THR A 54 -11.56 16.25 12.58
CA THR A 54 -11.33 17.41 13.45
C THR A 54 -10.03 17.26 14.24
N GLU A 55 -9.80 16.10 14.86
CA GLU A 55 -8.58 15.86 15.63
C GLU A 55 -7.34 15.70 14.76
N TYR A 56 -7.47 15.08 13.58
CA TYR A 56 -6.39 15.01 12.59
C TYR A 56 -5.92 16.41 12.17
N ARG A 57 -6.84 17.30 11.78
CA ARG A 57 -6.50 18.68 11.38
C ARG A 57 -5.80 19.44 12.51
N LYS A 58 -6.35 19.37 13.73
CA LYS A 58 -5.71 19.98 14.91
C LYS A 58 -4.32 19.43 15.19
N ALA A 59 -4.11 18.12 15.00
CA ALA A 59 -2.85 17.48 15.28
C ALA A 59 -1.73 17.90 14.31
N LEU A 60 -2.06 18.18 13.04
CA LEU A 60 -1.08 18.66 12.06
C LEU A 60 -0.51 20.04 12.43
N ASP A 61 -1.32 20.90 13.04
CA ASP A 61 -0.90 22.24 13.48
C ASP A 61 -0.33 22.26 14.91
N ASP A 62 -0.37 21.15 15.63
CA ASP A 62 0.11 21.04 17.02
C ASP A 62 1.59 20.63 17.05
N PRO A 63 2.51 21.52 17.48
CA PRO A 63 3.93 21.20 17.57
C PRO A 63 4.22 20.00 18.49
N ALA A 64 3.41 19.75 19.51
CA ALA A 64 3.61 18.62 20.40
C ALA A 64 3.39 17.29 19.67
N PHE A 65 2.32 17.19 18.87
CA PHE A 65 2.06 16.00 18.06
C PHE A 65 3.14 15.81 16.99
N VAL A 66 3.49 16.87 16.26
CA VAL A 66 4.51 16.83 15.21
C VAL A 66 5.86 16.40 15.77
N ASN A 67 6.26 16.98 16.91
CA ASN A 67 7.52 16.62 17.58
C ASN A 67 7.51 15.19 18.10
N GLU A 68 6.40 14.71 18.66
CA GLU A 68 6.30 13.34 19.15
C GLU A 68 6.34 12.32 18.00
N LEU A 69 5.61 12.55 16.92
CA LEU A 69 5.68 11.69 15.74
C LEU A 69 7.08 11.70 15.11
N ALA A 70 7.74 12.88 15.03
CA ALA A 70 9.12 12.98 14.56
C ALA A 70 10.11 12.25 15.49
N ARG A 71 9.91 12.33 16.80
CA ARG A 71 10.69 11.60 17.80
C ARG A 71 10.54 10.09 17.61
N LEU A 72 9.32 9.58 17.50
CA LEU A 72 9.06 8.15 17.27
C LEU A 72 9.62 7.67 15.92
N ARG A 73 9.52 8.48 14.86
CA ARG A 73 10.14 8.16 13.57
C ARG A 73 11.65 7.95 13.72
N ARG A 74 12.35 8.86 14.40
CA ARG A 74 13.81 8.81 14.57
C ARG A 74 14.26 7.73 15.55
N GLU A 75 13.67 7.68 16.73
CA GLU A 75 14.18 6.90 17.86
C GLU A 75 13.57 5.50 17.96
N TYR A 76 12.34 5.31 17.46
CA TYR A 76 11.64 4.03 17.56
C TYR A 76 11.59 3.29 16.22
N THR A 77 11.28 4.01 15.13
CA THR A 77 11.17 3.40 13.79
C THR A 77 12.51 3.23 13.10
N GLY A 78 13.48 4.12 13.38
CA GLY A 78 14.81 4.13 12.77
C GLY A 78 14.92 4.98 11.49
N ARG A 79 14.05 6.00 11.33
CA ARG A 79 14.08 6.91 10.18
C ARG A 79 15.23 7.94 10.27
N PRO A 80 15.77 8.43 9.13
CA PRO A 80 15.36 8.13 7.76
C PRO A 80 15.77 6.73 7.30
N SER A 81 14.91 6.08 6.52
CA SER A 81 15.27 4.79 5.92
C SER A 81 16.33 5.01 4.82
N PRO A 82 17.34 4.13 4.66
CA PRO A 82 18.38 4.32 3.66
C PRO A 82 17.87 4.32 2.21
N LEU A 83 18.66 4.93 1.32
CA LEU A 83 18.55 4.79 -0.13
C LEU A 83 19.76 3.97 -0.62
N THR A 84 19.52 2.80 -1.23
CA THR A 84 20.58 1.86 -1.65
C THR A 84 20.60 1.70 -3.16
N GLU A 85 21.71 2.02 -3.83
CA GLU A 85 21.92 1.65 -5.24
C GLU A 85 22.22 0.15 -5.36
N VAL A 86 21.57 -0.55 -6.29
CA VAL A 86 21.66 -2.00 -6.46
C VAL A 86 22.20 -2.38 -7.85
N PRO A 87 23.51 -2.21 -8.08
CA PRO A 87 24.09 -2.30 -9.42
C PRO A 87 24.05 -3.71 -10.03
N ARG A 88 24.02 -4.78 -9.21
CA ARG A 88 23.98 -6.16 -9.74
C ARG A 88 22.56 -6.52 -10.17
N PHE A 89 21.55 -6.11 -9.40
CA PHE A 89 20.14 -6.19 -9.82
C PHE A 89 19.90 -5.35 -11.09
N ALA A 90 20.44 -4.13 -11.12
CA ALA A 90 20.28 -3.17 -12.21
C ALA A 90 20.81 -3.66 -13.58
N GLN A 91 21.75 -4.61 -13.61
CA GLN A 91 22.21 -5.25 -14.86
C GLN A 91 21.07 -5.90 -15.66
N HIS A 92 19.97 -6.27 -14.99
CA HIS A 92 18.79 -6.86 -15.60
C HIS A 92 17.73 -5.83 -16.04
N ALA A 93 17.97 -4.55 -15.76
CA ALA A 93 17.08 -3.41 -16.03
C ALA A 93 17.53 -2.59 -17.26
N GLY A 94 18.15 -3.23 -18.26
CA GLY A 94 18.54 -2.54 -19.50
C GLY A 94 19.64 -1.48 -19.33
N GLY A 95 20.45 -1.55 -18.27
CA GLY A 95 21.50 -0.56 -17.99
C GLY A 95 21.01 0.69 -17.26
N SER A 96 19.73 0.76 -16.86
CA SER A 96 19.25 1.76 -15.91
C SER A 96 19.96 1.61 -14.56
N ARG A 97 20.14 2.70 -13.84
CA ARG A 97 20.53 2.69 -12.43
C ARG A 97 19.29 2.46 -11.57
N VAL A 98 19.37 1.57 -10.60
CA VAL A 98 18.23 1.25 -9.72
C VAL A 98 18.60 1.56 -8.28
N PHE A 99 17.77 2.37 -7.63
CA PHE A 99 17.86 2.72 -6.22
C PHE A 99 16.66 2.15 -5.47
N LEU A 100 16.91 1.59 -4.29
CA LEU A 100 15.87 1.07 -3.40
C LEU A 100 15.69 2.02 -2.22
N LYS A 101 14.46 2.52 -2.01
CA LYS A 101 14.06 3.18 -0.77
C LYS A 101 13.71 2.10 0.26
N ARG A 102 14.54 1.96 1.31
CA ARG A 102 14.62 0.78 2.18
C ARG A 102 13.61 0.77 3.33
N GLU A 103 12.32 0.81 3.03
CA GLU A 103 11.25 0.71 4.05
C GLU A 103 11.19 -0.69 4.72
N ASP A 104 11.84 -1.68 4.13
CA ASP A 104 12.09 -3.02 4.70
C ASP A 104 12.88 -2.99 6.01
N LEU A 105 13.68 -1.94 6.23
CA LEU A 105 14.51 -1.76 7.42
C LEU A 105 13.82 -1.04 8.57
N ASN A 106 12.60 -0.52 8.36
CA ASN A 106 11.84 0.10 9.43
C ASN A 106 11.57 -0.92 10.56
N HIS A 107 11.39 -0.42 11.78
CA HIS A 107 10.82 -1.23 12.85
C HIS A 107 9.52 -1.91 12.37
N THR A 108 9.26 -3.13 12.85
CA THR A 108 8.23 -4.08 12.35
C THR A 108 8.50 -4.72 10.97
N GLY A 109 9.24 -4.05 10.07
CA GLY A 109 9.70 -4.59 8.79
C GLY A 109 8.98 -4.10 7.54
N SER A 110 8.22 -3.01 7.63
CA SER A 110 7.57 -2.41 6.46
C SER A 110 7.27 -0.92 6.62
N HIS A 111 6.81 -0.29 5.55
CA HIS A 111 6.30 1.07 5.55
C HIS A 111 5.10 1.28 6.50
N LYS A 112 4.34 0.23 6.87
CA LYS A 112 3.05 0.36 7.59
C LYS A 112 3.16 1.07 8.94
N ILE A 113 4.29 0.92 9.63
CA ILE A 113 4.53 1.56 10.93
C ILE A 113 4.44 3.09 10.88
N ASN A 114 4.75 3.70 9.73
CA ASN A 114 4.65 5.15 9.55
C ASN A 114 3.21 5.66 9.78
N ASN A 115 2.24 4.97 9.17
CA ASN A 115 0.82 5.27 9.29
C ASN A 115 0.30 4.98 10.69
N VAL A 116 0.62 3.79 11.19
CA VAL A 116 0.09 3.31 12.46
C VAL A 116 0.49 4.21 13.62
N LEU A 117 1.74 4.68 13.69
CA LEU A 117 2.17 5.58 14.76
C LEU A 117 1.42 6.92 14.72
N GLY A 118 1.21 7.47 13.52
CA GLY A 118 0.42 8.70 13.34
C GLY A 118 -1.02 8.52 13.83
N GLN A 119 -1.69 7.46 13.38
CA GLN A 119 -3.07 7.18 13.81
C GLN A 119 -3.17 6.86 15.30
N ALA A 120 -2.28 6.03 15.85
CA ALA A 120 -2.34 5.65 17.27
C ALA A 120 -2.12 6.84 18.20
N LEU A 121 -1.29 7.83 17.80
CA LEU A 121 -1.19 9.10 18.51
C LEU A 121 -2.51 9.90 18.44
N LEU A 122 -3.22 9.90 17.30
CA LEU A 122 -4.55 10.50 17.20
C LEU A 122 -5.57 9.80 18.11
N VAL A 123 -5.52 8.47 18.22
CA VAL A 123 -6.38 7.70 19.14
C VAL A 123 -6.23 8.20 20.58
N LYS A 124 -4.99 8.39 21.05
CA LYS A 124 -4.73 8.95 22.38
C LYS A 124 -5.28 10.37 22.55
N ARG A 125 -5.20 11.20 21.50
CA ARG A 125 -5.75 12.58 21.51
C ARG A 125 -7.27 12.61 21.55
N MET A 126 -7.94 11.69 20.84
CA MET A 126 -9.38 11.50 20.90
C MET A 126 -9.87 10.87 22.22
N GLY A 127 -8.96 10.51 23.14
CA GLY A 127 -9.32 9.90 24.43
C GLY A 127 -9.85 8.46 24.31
N LYS A 128 -9.66 7.81 23.16
CA LYS A 128 -10.06 6.42 22.94
C LYS A 128 -9.04 5.48 23.59
N THR A 129 -9.50 4.33 24.07
CA THR A 129 -8.69 3.36 24.82
C THR A 129 -8.46 2.06 24.07
N ARG A 130 -9.22 1.84 22.99
CA ARG A 130 -9.20 0.61 22.20
C ARG A 130 -8.96 0.92 20.72
N VAL A 131 -8.18 0.07 20.09
CA VAL A 131 -7.93 0.09 18.65
C VAL A 131 -8.30 -1.21 18.00
N ILE A 132 -8.81 -1.10 16.78
CA ILE A 132 -9.04 -2.24 15.90
C ILE A 132 -8.35 -2.03 14.56
N ALA A 133 -7.98 -3.12 13.89
CA ALA A 133 -7.43 -3.09 12.54
C ALA A 133 -7.78 -4.37 11.77
N GLU A 134 -7.77 -4.30 10.45
CA GLU A 134 -7.75 -5.46 9.56
C GLU A 134 -6.31 -5.89 9.25
N THR A 135 -6.09 -7.13 8.82
CA THR A 135 -4.85 -7.46 8.14
C THR A 135 -4.99 -8.66 7.20
N GLY A 136 -4.25 -8.65 6.08
CA GLY A 136 -4.08 -9.79 5.17
C GLY A 136 -2.73 -10.44 5.44
N ALA A 137 -1.65 -9.91 4.85
CA ALA A 137 -0.28 -10.38 5.08
C ALA A 137 0.24 -10.28 6.53
N GLY A 138 -0.53 -9.70 7.47
CA GLY A 138 -0.15 -9.57 8.88
C GLY A 138 0.71 -8.35 9.22
N GLN A 139 1.32 -7.67 8.24
CA GLN A 139 2.23 -6.53 8.50
C GLN A 139 1.52 -5.33 9.14
N HIS A 140 0.32 -4.99 8.67
CA HIS A 140 -0.47 -3.91 9.29
C HIS A 140 -0.92 -4.30 10.70
N GLY A 141 -1.40 -5.54 10.89
CA GLY A 141 -1.78 -6.04 12.21
C GLY A 141 -0.63 -6.03 13.22
N VAL A 142 0.57 -6.48 12.81
CA VAL A 142 1.77 -6.40 13.65
C VAL A 142 2.15 -4.96 13.95
N ALA A 143 2.07 -4.05 12.98
CA ALA A 143 2.33 -2.63 13.22
C ALA A 143 1.34 -2.04 14.23
N THR A 144 0.03 -2.29 14.06
CA THR A 144 -1.02 -1.84 14.99
C THR A 144 -0.81 -2.40 16.40
N ALA A 145 -0.56 -3.70 16.54
CA ALA A 145 -0.24 -4.32 17.82
C ALA A 145 1.01 -3.70 18.47
N THR A 146 2.02 -3.37 17.67
CA THR A 146 3.25 -2.73 18.15
C THR A 146 2.96 -1.33 18.70
N ALA A 147 2.22 -0.50 17.97
CA ALA A 147 1.88 0.83 18.43
C ALA A 147 0.92 0.83 19.62
N ALA A 148 -0.02 -0.11 19.66
CA ALA A 148 -0.93 -0.28 20.77
C ALA A 148 -0.18 -0.67 22.06
N ALA A 149 0.75 -1.62 21.97
CA ALA A 149 1.62 -1.98 23.09
C ALA A 149 2.49 -0.80 23.56
N LEU A 150 3.02 -0.01 22.62
CA LEU A 150 3.84 1.18 22.92
C LEU A 150 3.03 2.27 23.64
N LEU A 151 1.78 2.47 23.26
CA LEU A 151 0.94 3.59 23.70
C LEU A 151 -0.12 3.20 24.74
N ASP A 152 -0.04 1.97 25.25
CA ASP A 152 -0.97 1.42 26.25
C ASP A 152 -2.43 1.52 25.77
N LEU A 153 -2.71 0.83 24.67
CA LEU A 153 -4.03 0.71 24.04
C LEU A 153 -4.42 -0.77 23.94
N GLU A 154 -5.70 -1.08 24.17
CA GLU A 154 -6.25 -2.39 23.85
C GLU A 154 -6.25 -2.57 22.33
N CYS A 155 -5.85 -3.75 21.82
CA CYS A 155 -5.73 -3.99 20.38
C CYS A 155 -6.43 -5.28 19.96
N VAL A 156 -7.32 -5.17 18.99
CA VAL A 156 -7.95 -6.32 18.32
C VAL A 156 -7.68 -6.25 16.82
N VAL A 157 -7.13 -7.33 16.26
CA VAL A 157 -6.83 -7.45 14.84
C VAL A 157 -7.71 -8.51 14.20
N TYR A 158 -8.50 -8.09 13.21
CA TYR A 158 -9.29 -8.98 12.36
C TYR A 158 -8.45 -9.48 11.19
N MET A 159 -8.44 -10.79 10.96
CA MET A 159 -7.62 -11.41 9.91
C MET A 159 -8.39 -12.57 9.29
N GLY A 160 -8.42 -12.67 7.95
CA GLY A 160 -9.07 -13.76 7.26
C GLY A 160 -8.52 -15.12 7.70
N GLU A 161 -9.37 -16.15 7.87
CA GLU A 161 -8.92 -17.46 8.33
C GLU A 161 -7.81 -18.05 7.42
N GLU A 162 -7.92 -17.91 6.10
CA GLU A 162 -6.87 -18.37 5.17
C GLU A 162 -5.55 -17.62 5.40
N ASP A 163 -5.63 -16.31 5.64
CA ASP A 163 -4.47 -15.47 5.93
C ASP A 163 -3.84 -15.84 7.28
N THR A 164 -4.63 -16.16 8.31
CA THR A 164 -4.09 -16.60 9.61
C THR A 164 -3.24 -17.87 9.50
N GLN A 165 -3.64 -18.79 8.62
CA GLN A 165 -2.90 -20.03 8.39
C GLN A 165 -1.61 -19.77 7.59
N ARG A 166 -1.71 -19.02 6.47
CA ARG A 166 -0.56 -18.73 5.60
C ARG A 166 0.47 -17.81 6.26
N GLN A 167 0.07 -17.02 7.26
CA GLN A 167 0.89 -16.01 7.93
C GLN A 167 0.99 -16.23 9.45
N ALA A 168 1.03 -17.49 9.88
CA ALA A 168 1.05 -17.89 11.29
C ALA A 168 2.12 -17.17 12.14
N LEU A 169 3.29 -16.87 11.56
CA LEU A 169 4.34 -16.12 12.26
C LEU A 169 3.92 -14.69 12.63
N ASN A 170 3.15 -14.01 11.77
CA ASN A 170 2.63 -12.68 12.08
C ASN A 170 1.49 -12.76 13.10
N VAL A 171 0.66 -13.81 13.08
CA VAL A 171 -0.33 -14.07 14.14
C VAL A 171 0.36 -14.23 15.49
N ALA A 172 1.42 -15.04 15.57
CA ALA A 172 2.20 -15.21 16.79
C ALA A 172 2.82 -13.89 17.28
N ARG A 173 3.40 -13.10 16.37
CA ARG A 173 3.96 -11.77 16.70
C ARG A 173 2.91 -10.82 17.27
N MET A 174 1.71 -10.77 16.69
CA MET A 174 0.62 -9.93 17.21
C MET A 174 0.20 -10.35 18.63
N ARG A 175 0.06 -11.65 18.88
CA ARG A 175 -0.28 -12.18 20.21
C ARG A 175 0.81 -11.92 21.25
N LEU A 176 2.08 -12.03 20.87
CA LEU A 176 3.22 -11.69 21.74
C LEU A 176 3.24 -10.20 22.12
N LEU A 177 2.72 -9.34 21.25
CA LEU A 177 2.55 -7.90 21.50
C LEU A 177 1.29 -7.59 22.33
N GLY A 178 0.51 -8.60 22.74
CA GLY A 178 -0.69 -8.44 23.56
C GLY A 178 -1.97 -8.13 22.78
N ALA A 179 -1.94 -8.19 21.44
CA ALA A 179 -3.15 -8.03 20.65
C ALA A 179 -3.99 -9.30 20.59
N GLU A 180 -5.31 -9.15 20.64
CA GLU A 180 -6.24 -10.19 20.25
C GLU A 180 -6.23 -10.33 18.72
N VAL A 181 -6.20 -11.57 18.22
CA VAL A 181 -6.28 -11.84 16.78
C VAL A 181 -7.52 -12.68 16.52
N VAL A 182 -8.48 -12.10 15.81
CA VAL A 182 -9.80 -12.69 15.53
C VAL A 182 -9.82 -13.23 14.09
N PRO A 183 -9.84 -14.57 13.90
CA PRO A 183 -9.97 -15.18 12.58
C PRO A 183 -11.36 -14.97 12.00
N VAL A 184 -11.43 -14.46 10.77
CA VAL A 184 -12.68 -14.20 10.05
C VAL A 184 -12.99 -15.37 9.14
N THR A 185 -14.07 -16.09 9.46
CA THR A 185 -14.44 -17.37 8.83
C THR A 185 -15.55 -17.23 7.77
N ILE A 186 -16.08 -16.02 7.59
CA ILE A 186 -17.11 -15.69 6.61
C ILE A 186 -16.52 -15.29 5.25
N GLY A 187 -17.32 -15.41 4.20
CA GLY A 187 -16.94 -14.95 2.86
C GLY A 187 -15.78 -15.76 2.26
N GLN A 188 -14.84 -15.05 1.64
CA GLN A 188 -13.61 -15.62 1.08
C GLN A 188 -12.53 -15.82 2.13
N ARG A 189 -12.74 -15.32 3.36
CA ARG A 189 -11.83 -15.49 4.50
C ARG A 189 -10.45 -14.88 4.22
N THR A 190 -10.45 -13.74 3.53
CA THR A 190 -9.27 -12.93 3.19
C THR A 190 -9.43 -11.49 3.71
N LEU A 191 -8.51 -10.60 3.32
CA LEU A 191 -8.47 -9.18 3.71
C LEU A 191 -9.83 -8.45 3.55
N LYS A 192 -10.58 -8.70 2.47
CA LYS A 192 -11.88 -8.03 2.24
C LYS A 192 -12.86 -8.32 3.38
N ASP A 193 -12.93 -9.56 3.84
CA ASP A 193 -13.86 -9.98 4.90
C ASP A 193 -13.39 -9.47 6.27
N ALA A 194 -12.08 -9.38 6.48
CA ALA A 194 -11.52 -8.76 7.69
C ALA A 194 -11.85 -7.26 7.80
N ILE A 195 -11.86 -6.52 6.70
CA ILE A 195 -12.32 -5.11 6.67
C ILE A 195 -13.80 -5.04 7.08
N ASN A 196 -14.64 -5.94 6.57
CA ASN A 196 -16.06 -5.95 6.88
C ASN A 196 -16.33 -6.21 8.37
N GLU A 197 -15.60 -7.13 9.00
CA GLU A 197 -15.72 -7.37 10.45
C GLU A 197 -15.18 -6.20 11.28
N ALA A 198 -14.03 -5.63 10.91
CA ALA A 198 -13.49 -4.45 11.59
C ALA A 198 -14.45 -3.25 11.53
N LEU A 199 -15.09 -3.00 10.39
CA LEU A 199 -16.10 -1.94 10.25
C LEU A 199 -17.33 -2.20 11.12
N ARG A 200 -17.79 -3.46 11.24
CA ARG A 200 -18.92 -3.81 12.10
C ARG A 200 -18.61 -3.60 13.59
N ASP A 201 -17.41 -4.01 14.03
CA ASP A 201 -16.92 -3.73 15.38
C ASP A 201 -16.88 -2.22 15.63
N TRP A 202 -16.34 -1.46 14.68
CA TRP A 202 -16.23 -0.01 14.84
C TRP A 202 -17.58 0.66 15.06
N VAL A 203 -18.59 0.28 14.28
CA VAL A 203 -19.98 0.77 14.44
C VAL A 203 -20.52 0.46 15.83
N ALA A 204 -20.25 -0.74 16.35
CA ALA A 204 -20.76 -1.18 17.65
C ALA A 204 -20.06 -0.52 18.85
N ASN A 205 -18.79 -0.13 18.69
CA ASN A 205 -17.92 0.30 19.80
C ASN A 205 -17.33 1.71 19.61
N VAL A 206 -17.97 2.54 18.78
CA VAL A 206 -17.46 3.84 18.29
C VAL A 206 -17.03 4.82 19.38
N ASP A 207 -17.68 4.76 20.55
CA ASP A 207 -17.41 5.67 21.67
C ASP A 207 -16.02 5.46 22.27
N THR A 208 -15.55 4.21 22.35
CA THR A 208 -14.30 3.81 23.00
C THR A 208 -13.22 3.34 22.03
N THR A 209 -13.61 3.00 20.80
CA THR A 209 -12.76 2.32 19.81
C THR A 209 -12.46 3.21 18.62
N HIS A 210 -11.21 3.17 18.16
CA HIS A 210 -10.82 3.69 16.86
C HIS A 210 -10.37 2.60 15.89
N TYR A 211 -10.78 2.72 14.63
CA TYR A 211 -10.35 1.84 13.55
C TYR A 211 -9.09 2.38 12.86
N LEU A 212 -7.95 1.70 13.05
CA LEU A 212 -6.72 2.00 12.32
C LEU A 212 -6.74 1.37 10.94
N LEU A 213 -7.23 2.12 9.96
CA LEU A 213 -7.27 1.68 8.57
C LEU A 213 -5.84 1.61 7.98
N GLY A 214 -5.51 0.49 7.33
CA GLY A 214 -4.12 0.15 6.98
C GLY A 214 -3.58 0.68 5.65
N THR A 215 -4.37 1.41 4.87
CA THR A 215 -3.95 1.91 3.56
C THR A 215 -4.68 3.18 3.12
N VAL A 216 -4.39 3.72 1.94
CA VAL A 216 -4.97 5.00 1.45
C VAL A 216 -6.35 4.80 0.81
N THR A 217 -7.16 3.92 1.37
CA THR A 217 -8.56 3.68 0.97
C THR A 217 -9.49 4.10 2.10
N GLY A 218 -10.77 3.72 2.04
CA GLY A 218 -11.72 4.06 3.08
C GLY A 218 -12.37 5.44 2.88
N PRO A 219 -13.37 5.77 3.72
CA PRO A 219 -14.01 7.08 3.68
C PRO A 219 -13.02 8.18 4.09
N HIS A 220 -13.24 9.41 3.61
CA HIS A 220 -12.56 10.58 4.15
C HIS A 220 -12.74 10.66 5.69
N PRO A 221 -11.69 10.92 6.50
CA PRO A 221 -10.37 11.43 6.12
C PRO A 221 -9.26 10.40 5.88
N PHE A 222 -9.54 9.09 5.89
CA PHE A 222 -8.49 8.07 5.84
C PHE A 222 -7.54 8.18 4.62
N PRO A 223 -8.00 8.34 3.37
CA PRO A 223 -7.08 8.42 2.23
C PRO A 223 -6.08 9.57 2.34
N GLU A 224 -6.53 10.75 2.77
CA GLU A 224 -5.68 11.93 2.96
C GLU A 224 -4.73 11.75 4.16
N MET A 225 -5.27 11.34 5.31
CA MET A 225 -4.50 11.16 6.54
C MET A 225 -3.42 10.08 6.39
N VAL A 226 -3.74 8.95 5.79
CA VAL A 226 -2.80 7.85 5.60
C VAL A 226 -1.69 8.25 4.62
N ARG A 227 -2.02 9.02 3.56
CA ARG A 227 -1.00 9.63 2.68
C ARG A 227 -0.07 10.53 3.50
N GLU A 228 -0.63 11.37 4.35
CA GLU A 228 0.11 12.33 5.16
C GLU A 228 1.12 11.66 6.08
N PHE A 229 0.74 10.55 6.71
CA PHE A 229 1.68 9.80 7.55
C PHE A 229 2.74 9.04 6.77
N HIS A 230 2.49 8.74 5.49
CA HIS A 230 3.44 8.10 4.59
C HIS A 230 4.30 9.04 3.74
N ARG A 231 4.00 10.35 3.62
CA ARG A 231 4.75 11.26 2.73
C ARG A 231 6.23 11.40 3.09
N VAL A 232 6.59 11.09 4.33
CA VAL A 232 7.97 11.00 4.81
C VAL A 232 8.84 10.08 3.93
N ILE A 233 8.25 9.07 3.29
CA ILE A 233 8.96 8.17 2.36
C ILE A 233 9.50 8.96 1.17
N GLY A 234 8.63 9.72 0.49
CA GLY A 234 8.97 10.54 -0.66
C GLY A 234 9.88 11.71 -0.30
N GLU A 235 9.61 12.40 0.82
CA GLU A 235 10.41 13.54 1.30
C GLU A 235 11.88 13.13 1.54
N GLU A 236 12.08 12.01 2.21
CA GLU A 236 13.42 11.45 2.42
C GLU A 236 14.05 10.98 1.11
N ALA A 237 13.30 10.24 0.28
CA ALA A 237 13.79 9.72 -1.00
C ALA A 237 14.26 10.85 -1.94
N ARG A 238 13.50 11.95 -2.00
CA ARG A 238 13.81 13.13 -2.80
C ARG A 238 15.10 13.81 -2.34
N THR A 239 15.23 14.04 -1.03
CA THR A 239 16.46 14.59 -0.45
C THR A 239 17.66 13.68 -0.75
N GLN A 240 17.51 12.38 -0.47
CA GLN A 240 18.57 11.40 -0.62
C GLN A 240 19.03 11.23 -2.07
N ILE A 241 18.12 11.21 -3.05
CA ILE A 241 18.49 11.03 -4.46
C ILE A 241 19.17 12.29 -5.00
N LEU A 242 18.68 13.49 -4.66
CA LEU A 242 19.34 14.75 -5.02
C LEU A 242 20.76 14.81 -4.47
N ASP A 243 20.96 14.44 -3.20
CA ASP A 243 22.29 14.40 -2.58
C ASP A 243 23.22 13.36 -3.24
N ARG A 244 22.67 12.25 -3.76
CA ARG A 244 23.45 11.15 -4.34
C ARG A 244 23.83 11.35 -5.79
N ILE A 245 22.96 11.93 -6.60
CA ILE A 245 23.17 12.02 -8.06
C ILE A 245 23.02 13.44 -8.62
N GLY A 246 22.71 14.43 -7.79
CA GLY A 246 22.60 15.85 -8.20
C GLY A 246 21.36 16.18 -9.05
N ARG A 247 20.41 15.25 -9.20
CA ARG A 247 19.17 15.42 -9.97
C ARG A 247 18.05 14.51 -9.46
N LEU A 248 16.83 14.76 -9.93
CA LEU A 248 15.69 13.87 -9.70
C LEU A 248 15.83 12.55 -10.51
N PRO A 249 15.21 11.46 -10.05
CA PRO A 249 15.15 10.21 -10.80
C PRO A 249 14.27 10.39 -12.05
N ASP A 250 14.48 9.56 -13.06
CA ASP A 250 13.66 9.56 -14.27
C ASP A 250 12.32 8.84 -14.03
N ALA A 251 12.31 7.81 -13.19
CA ALA A 251 11.11 7.04 -12.86
C ALA A 251 11.05 6.63 -11.38
N LEU A 252 9.83 6.62 -10.83
CA LEU A 252 9.50 6.00 -9.55
C LEU A 252 8.71 4.70 -9.79
N ALA A 253 8.99 3.69 -8.97
CA ALA A 253 8.32 2.40 -9.03
C ALA A 253 7.85 1.96 -7.64
N ALA A 254 6.58 1.61 -7.50
CA ALA A 254 6.03 1.11 -6.24
C ALA A 254 4.89 0.11 -6.48
N CYS A 255 4.72 -0.84 -5.56
CA CYS A 255 3.62 -1.80 -5.64
C CYS A 255 2.31 -1.17 -5.14
N VAL A 256 1.18 -1.58 -5.71
CA VAL A 256 -0.12 -0.97 -5.43
C VAL A 256 -1.15 -2.06 -5.10
N GLY A 257 -1.33 -2.32 -3.80
CA GLY A 257 -2.56 -2.92 -3.25
C GLY A 257 -3.59 -1.81 -3.05
N GLY A 258 -3.85 -1.43 -1.81
CA GLY A 258 -4.57 -0.18 -1.51
C GLY A 258 -3.78 1.10 -1.88
N GLY A 259 -2.45 1.04 -1.94
CA GLY A 259 -1.59 2.08 -2.52
C GLY A 259 -0.76 2.95 -1.55
N SER A 260 -0.83 2.70 -0.24
CA SER A 260 -0.23 3.61 0.75
C SER A 260 1.28 3.82 0.64
N ASN A 261 2.04 2.78 0.30
CA ASN A 261 3.49 2.90 0.04
C ASN A 261 3.80 3.69 -1.23
N ALA A 262 2.99 3.48 -2.28
CA ALA A 262 3.17 4.12 -3.57
C ALA A 262 2.88 5.60 -3.47
N LEU A 263 1.74 5.97 -2.90
CA LEU A 263 1.40 7.38 -2.68
C LEU A 263 2.38 8.07 -1.73
N GLY A 264 2.85 7.37 -0.69
CA GLY A 264 3.89 7.87 0.19
C GLY A 264 5.20 8.22 -0.52
N LEU A 265 5.62 7.41 -1.49
CA LEU A 265 6.78 7.72 -2.34
C LEU A 265 6.46 8.83 -3.35
N PHE A 266 5.34 8.70 -4.08
CA PHE A 266 4.99 9.59 -5.19
C PHE A 266 4.73 11.02 -4.74
N ASN A 267 4.21 11.24 -3.53
CA ASN A 267 3.71 12.55 -3.08
C ASN A 267 4.75 13.67 -3.26
N ALA A 268 6.02 13.40 -2.99
CA ALA A 268 7.10 14.39 -3.09
C ALA A 268 7.53 14.73 -4.53
N PHE A 269 6.97 14.03 -5.53
CA PHE A 269 7.32 14.14 -6.95
C PHE A 269 6.09 14.39 -7.84
N LEU A 270 4.88 14.52 -7.26
CA LEU A 270 3.65 14.66 -8.03
C LEU A 270 3.65 15.89 -8.95
N ASP A 271 4.30 16.98 -8.55
CA ASP A 271 4.39 18.20 -9.36
C ASP A 271 5.65 18.25 -10.24
N ASP A 272 6.49 17.22 -10.21
CA ASP A 272 7.68 17.10 -11.06
C ASP A 272 7.31 16.33 -12.35
N ASP A 273 6.79 17.04 -13.38
CA ASP A 273 6.28 16.46 -14.64
C ASP A 273 7.28 15.53 -15.38
N ALA A 274 8.58 15.79 -15.22
CA ALA A 274 9.64 14.99 -15.82
C ALA A 274 9.86 13.63 -15.14
N VAL A 275 9.30 13.42 -13.95
CA VAL A 275 9.43 12.17 -13.18
C VAL A 275 8.25 11.27 -13.50
N GLU A 276 8.52 10.16 -14.18
CA GLU A 276 7.54 9.12 -14.50
C GLU A 276 7.12 8.37 -13.22
N LEU A 277 5.82 8.15 -13.01
CA LEU A 277 5.30 7.47 -11.81
C LEU A 277 4.65 6.14 -12.20
N TYR A 278 5.25 5.03 -11.77
CA TYR A 278 4.76 3.69 -12.07
C TYR A 278 4.24 2.96 -10.82
N GLY A 279 2.94 2.68 -10.80
CA GLY A 279 2.31 1.79 -9.84
C GLY A 279 2.17 0.38 -10.40
N PHE A 280 2.68 -0.63 -9.70
CA PHE A 280 2.58 -2.02 -10.13
C PHE A 280 1.56 -2.78 -9.30
N GLU A 281 0.49 -3.24 -9.95
CA GLU A 281 -0.60 -4.00 -9.35
C GLU A 281 -0.43 -5.50 -9.60
N ALA A 282 -1.02 -6.34 -8.75
CA ALA A 282 -0.85 -7.78 -8.86
C ALA A 282 -1.67 -8.33 -10.03
N GLY A 283 -0.97 -8.80 -11.06
CA GLY A 283 -1.52 -9.48 -12.22
C GLY A 283 -1.92 -10.93 -11.94
N GLY A 284 -1.59 -11.48 -10.75
CA GLY A 284 -1.93 -12.84 -10.36
C GLY A 284 -1.42 -13.88 -11.35
N GLU A 285 -2.28 -14.80 -11.75
CA GLU A 285 -1.98 -15.83 -12.76
C GLU A 285 -2.04 -15.30 -14.21
N GLY A 286 -2.35 -14.02 -14.39
CA GLY A 286 -2.58 -13.36 -15.68
C GLY A 286 -3.92 -12.62 -15.65
N VAL A 287 -3.97 -11.40 -16.22
CA VAL A 287 -5.20 -10.57 -16.20
C VAL A 287 -6.33 -11.25 -16.98
N GLU A 288 -5.99 -11.88 -18.10
CA GLU A 288 -6.91 -12.63 -18.96
C GLU A 288 -7.54 -13.85 -18.29
N THR A 289 -6.96 -14.34 -17.19
CA THR A 289 -7.50 -15.49 -16.44
C THR A 289 -8.66 -15.10 -15.51
N GLY A 290 -8.83 -13.81 -15.24
CA GLY A 290 -9.73 -13.30 -14.19
C GLY A 290 -9.23 -13.55 -12.77
N ARG A 291 -8.08 -14.24 -12.58
CA ARG A 291 -7.45 -14.48 -11.28
C ARG A 291 -6.31 -13.51 -11.05
N HIS A 292 -6.67 -12.26 -10.78
CA HIS A 292 -5.74 -11.15 -10.54
C HIS A 292 -6.29 -10.17 -9.51
N ALA A 293 -5.47 -9.20 -9.13
CA ALA A 293 -5.88 -8.02 -8.37
C ALA A 293 -5.47 -6.72 -9.10
N ALA A 294 -5.47 -6.74 -10.44
CA ALA A 294 -5.20 -5.57 -11.29
C ALA A 294 -6.49 -4.78 -11.63
N ARG A 295 -6.78 -3.71 -10.87
CA ARG A 295 -8.01 -2.90 -10.97
C ARG A 295 -8.03 -1.98 -12.17
N PHE A 296 -6.90 -1.45 -12.63
CA PHE A 296 -6.90 -0.57 -13.82
C PHE A 296 -6.89 -1.37 -15.14
N SER A 297 -6.55 -2.66 -15.08
CA SER A 297 -6.51 -3.56 -16.24
C SER A 297 -7.78 -4.41 -16.43
N GLY A 298 -8.70 -4.41 -15.47
CA GLY A 298 -9.94 -5.21 -15.53
C GLY A 298 -11.06 -4.73 -14.63
N GLY A 299 -10.93 -3.56 -14.01
CA GLY A 299 -11.94 -2.97 -13.13
C GLY A 299 -12.58 -1.72 -13.71
N ALA A 300 -13.53 -1.17 -12.98
CA ALA A 300 -14.27 0.04 -13.33
C ALA A 300 -14.53 0.90 -12.07
N PRO A 301 -14.82 2.21 -12.24
CA PRO A 301 -15.24 3.05 -11.13
C PRO A 301 -16.50 2.51 -10.41
N GLY A 302 -16.48 2.51 -9.09
CA GLY A 302 -17.62 2.14 -8.24
C GLY A 302 -17.31 2.44 -6.78
N VAL A 303 -18.14 1.94 -5.87
CA VAL A 303 -18.04 2.25 -4.42
C VAL A 303 -17.74 0.98 -3.64
N LEU A 304 -16.64 0.97 -2.89
CA LEU A 304 -16.30 -0.13 -1.99
C LEU A 304 -15.64 0.42 -0.73
N HIS A 305 -16.00 -0.17 0.41
CA HIS A 305 -15.41 0.14 1.72
C HIS A 305 -15.34 1.64 2.05
N GLY A 306 -16.37 2.41 1.70
CA GLY A 306 -16.48 3.82 2.12
C GLY A 306 -15.98 4.86 1.12
N ALA A 307 -15.40 4.47 -0.02
CA ALA A 307 -14.96 5.40 -1.05
C ALA A 307 -15.37 4.98 -2.46
N ARG A 308 -15.60 5.98 -3.32
CA ARG A 308 -15.66 5.80 -4.77
C ARG A 308 -14.25 5.69 -5.34
N SER A 309 -13.95 4.62 -6.05
CA SER A 309 -12.63 4.32 -6.63
C SER A 309 -12.75 3.31 -7.78
N TYR A 310 -11.66 2.94 -8.43
CA TYR A 310 -11.64 1.74 -9.29
C TYR A 310 -11.72 0.47 -8.43
N LEU A 311 -12.50 -0.51 -8.88
CA LEU A 311 -12.54 -1.86 -8.31
C LEU A 311 -12.85 -2.92 -9.37
N LEU A 312 -12.56 -4.18 -9.04
CA LEU A 312 -13.02 -5.35 -9.77
C LEU A 312 -14.48 -5.62 -9.41
N GLN A 313 -15.38 -5.50 -10.39
CA GLN A 313 -16.81 -5.72 -10.23
C GLN A 313 -17.42 -6.28 -11.51
N ASP A 314 -18.52 -7.02 -11.39
CA ASP A 314 -19.31 -7.46 -12.55
C ASP A 314 -20.29 -6.38 -13.05
N ASP A 315 -21.05 -6.69 -14.09
CA ASP A 315 -22.01 -5.78 -14.72
C ASP A 315 -23.17 -5.36 -13.78
N ASP A 316 -23.42 -6.14 -12.73
CA ASP A 316 -24.42 -5.85 -11.68
C ASP A 316 -23.81 -5.05 -10.50
N GLY A 317 -22.52 -4.73 -10.57
CA GLY A 317 -21.79 -4.00 -9.54
C GLY A 317 -21.39 -4.85 -8.32
N GLN A 318 -21.46 -6.18 -8.41
CA GLN A 318 -20.96 -7.07 -7.36
C GLN A 318 -19.45 -7.13 -7.38
N THR A 319 -18.81 -7.03 -6.21
CA THR A 319 -17.36 -7.12 -6.11
C THR A 319 -16.87 -8.51 -6.52
N LEU A 320 -15.98 -8.55 -7.50
CA LEU A 320 -15.35 -9.79 -7.94
C LEU A 320 -14.27 -10.26 -6.96
N PRO A 321 -14.01 -11.57 -6.86
CA PRO A 321 -12.83 -12.10 -6.17
C PRO A 321 -11.54 -11.51 -6.75
N SER A 322 -10.58 -11.20 -5.89
CA SER A 322 -9.21 -10.90 -6.29
C SER A 322 -8.29 -12.10 -6.05
N HIS A 323 -7.13 -12.12 -6.72
CA HIS A 323 -6.11 -13.15 -6.51
C HIS A 323 -4.70 -12.60 -6.72
N SER A 324 -3.77 -13.05 -5.88
CA SER A 324 -2.34 -12.72 -5.94
C SER A 324 -1.56 -13.68 -5.04
N VAL A 325 -0.34 -14.06 -5.43
CA VAL A 325 0.60 -14.77 -4.52
C VAL A 325 0.99 -13.92 -3.31
N SER A 326 0.84 -12.59 -3.43
CA SER A 326 1.06 -11.62 -2.36
C SER A 326 -0.25 -11.22 -1.68
N ALA A 327 -0.44 -11.64 -0.42
CA ALA A 327 -1.61 -11.27 0.37
C ALA A 327 -1.77 -9.76 0.59
N GLY A 328 -0.68 -8.98 0.58
CA GLY A 328 -0.75 -7.51 0.73
C GLY A 328 -1.22 -6.77 -0.52
N LEU A 329 -1.25 -7.42 -1.69
CA LEU A 329 -1.76 -6.87 -2.95
C LEU A 329 -3.11 -7.49 -3.36
N ASP A 330 -3.55 -8.54 -2.69
CA ASP A 330 -4.82 -9.23 -2.93
C ASP A 330 -6.00 -8.42 -2.38
N TYR A 331 -6.34 -7.34 -3.09
CA TYR A 331 -7.41 -6.43 -2.75
C TYR A 331 -8.13 -5.96 -4.02
N PRO A 332 -9.47 -6.04 -4.10
CA PRO A 332 -10.20 -5.79 -5.34
C PRO A 332 -10.39 -4.30 -5.67
N SER A 333 -9.93 -3.37 -4.83
CA SER A 333 -10.03 -1.93 -5.08
C SER A 333 -8.68 -1.23 -4.86
N VAL A 334 -8.66 0.10 -4.93
CA VAL A 334 -7.45 0.93 -4.78
C VAL A 334 -7.81 2.26 -4.12
N GLY A 335 -6.85 2.95 -3.52
CA GLY A 335 -7.08 4.27 -2.94
C GLY A 335 -7.57 5.31 -3.96
N PRO A 336 -8.51 6.20 -3.59
CA PRO A 336 -9.12 7.14 -4.52
C PRO A 336 -8.13 8.12 -5.16
N ALA A 337 -7.06 8.51 -4.44
CA ALA A 337 -6.00 9.34 -5.01
C ALA A 337 -5.27 8.63 -6.17
N HIS A 338 -5.11 7.30 -6.14
CA HIS A 338 -4.53 6.57 -7.27
C HIS A 338 -5.46 6.55 -8.48
N SER A 339 -6.77 6.37 -8.27
CA SER A 339 -7.79 6.46 -9.32
C SER A 339 -7.79 7.83 -9.99
N TRP A 340 -7.70 8.89 -9.19
CA TRP A 340 -7.56 10.25 -9.70
C TRP A 340 -6.27 10.46 -10.51
N LEU A 341 -5.13 9.99 -10.00
CA LEU A 341 -3.84 10.12 -10.70
C LEU A 341 -3.79 9.30 -12.00
N HIS A 342 -4.49 8.16 -12.05
CA HIS A 342 -4.67 7.35 -13.25
C HIS A 342 -5.45 8.13 -14.32
N ASP A 343 -6.64 8.64 -13.96
CA ASP A 343 -7.51 9.34 -14.90
C ASP A 343 -6.92 10.69 -15.36
N LEU A 344 -6.12 11.33 -14.51
CA LEU A 344 -5.34 12.52 -14.87
C LEU A 344 -4.18 12.21 -15.83
N GLY A 345 -3.78 10.93 -15.95
CA GLY A 345 -2.60 10.51 -16.69
C GLY A 345 -1.27 10.87 -16.00
N ARG A 346 -1.30 11.22 -14.71
CA ARG A 346 -0.10 11.59 -13.94
C ARG A 346 0.72 10.37 -13.52
N ALA A 347 0.05 9.25 -13.24
CA ALA A 347 0.69 7.99 -12.89
C ALA A 347 0.19 6.86 -13.81
N THR A 348 1.12 5.99 -14.21
CA THR A 348 0.83 4.80 -15.02
C THR A 348 0.74 3.59 -14.09
N TYR A 349 -0.27 2.74 -14.31
CA TYR A 349 -0.43 1.51 -13.55
C TYR A 349 -0.34 0.29 -14.47
N GLU A 350 0.45 -0.70 -14.07
CA GLU A 350 0.66 -1.90 -14.87
C GLU A 350 0.55 -3.18 -14.03
N PRO A 351 -0.03 -4.25 -14.59
CA PRO A 351 -0.06 -5.55 -13.92
C PRO A 351 1.33 -6.20 -13.95
N VAL A 352 1.65 -6.88 -12.86
CA VAL A 352 2.82 -7.76 -12.71
C VAL A 352 2.34 -9.11 -12.22
N THR A 353 2.57 -10.16 -13.00
CA THR A 353 2.14 -11.53 -12.68
C THR A 353 2.90 -12.10 -11.47
N ASP A 354 2.34 -13.13 -10.86
CA ASP A 354 2.97 -13.85 -9.74
C ASP A 354 4.36 -14.37 -10.14
N THR A 355 4.49 -14.92 -11.36
CA THR A 355 5.78 -15.39 -11.88
C THR A 355 6.80 -14.26 -12.01
N GLU A 356 6.43 -13.12 -12.60
CA GLU A 356 7.33 -11.97 -12.71
C GLU A 356 7.80 -11.47 -11.34
N ALA A 357 6.87 -11.38 -10.37
CA ALA A 357 7.19 -10.95 -9.01
C ALA A 357 8.15 -11.93 -8.31
N MET A 358 7.90 -13.24 -8.42
CA MET A 358 8.75 -14.25 -7.80
C MET A 358 10.13 -14.31 -8.45
N ASP A 359 10.24 -14.15 -9.77
CA ASP A 359 11.53 -14.04 -10.43
C ASP A 359 12.33 -12.83 -9.92
N ALA A 360 11.69 -11.67 -9.77
CA ALA A 360 12.32 -10.47 -9.21
C ALA A 360 12.70 -10.65 -7.72
N PHE A 361 11.88 -11.34 -6.94
CA PHE A 361 12.18 -11.71 -5.55
C PHE A 361 13.50 -12.50 -5.50
N ARG A 362 13.59 -13.58 -6.28
CA ARG A 362 14.78 -14.45 -6.31
C ARG A 362 16.00 -13.72 -6.83
N LEU A 363 15.81 -12.87 -7.84
CA LEU A 363 16.87 -12.07 -8.41
C LEU A 363 17.49 -11.16 -7.35
N LEU A 364 16.68 -10.35 -6.64
CA LEU A 364 17.20 -9.45 -5.62
C LEU A 364 17.93 -10.21 -4.48
N CYS A 365 17.39 -11.36 -4.07
CA CYS A 365 18.04 -12.21 -3.07
C CYS A 365 19.45 -12.61 -3.52
N ARG A 366 19.61 -13.01 -4.79
CA ARG A 366 20.89 -13.52 -5.34
C ARG A 366 21.86 -12.42 -5.75
N THR A 367 21.37 -11.27 -6.16
CA THR A 367 22.23 -10.17 -6.62
C THR A 367 22.68 -9.27 -5.48
N GLU A 368 21.82 -9.02 -4.50
CA GLU A 368 22.03 -8.00 -3.46
C GLU A 368 21.96 -8.54 -2.03
N GLY A 369 21.59 -9.81 -1.82
CA GLY A 369 21.46 -10.38 -0.47
C GLY A 369 20.31 -9.75 0.33
N ILE A 370 19.29 -9.21 -0.36
CA ILE A 370 18.10 -8.61 0.25
C ILE A 370 16.93 -9.52 -0.07
N ILE A 371 16.21 -9.98 0.96
CA ILE A 371 14.98 -10.77 0.82
C ILE A 371 13.79 -9.80 0.86
N PRO A 372 13.18 -9.44 -0.29
CA PRO A 372 12.11 -8.46 -0.33
C PRO A 372 10.79 -9.10 0.09
N ALA A 373 9.83 -8.30 0.59
CA ALA A 373 8.45 -8.76 0.61
C ALA A 373 7.96 -9.05 -0.82
N ILE A 374 7.11 -10.06 -1.01
CA ILE A 374 6.55 -10.40 -2.34
C ILE A 374 5.79 -9.20 -2.93
N GLU A 375 5.13 -8.39 -2.08
CA GLU A 375 4.51 -7.13 -2.48
C GLU A 375 5.54 -6.23 -3.20
N SER A 376 6.68 -5.99 -2.56
CA SER A 376 7.77 -5.16 -3.10
C SER A 376 8.40 -5.78 -4.34
N ALA A 377 8.37 -7.11 -4.46
CA ALA A 377 8.88 -7.82 -5.63
C ALA A 377 8.09 -7.50 -6.91
N HIS A 378 6.80 -7.13 -6.79
CA HIS A 378 6.04 -6.62 -7.93
C HIS A 378 6.60 -5.30 -8.46
N ALA A 379 6.98 -4.39 -7.54
CA ALA A 379 7.61 -3.12 -7.93
C ALA A 379 8.98 -3.33 -8.58
N LEU A 380 9.76 -4.30 -8.07
CA LEU A 380 11.05 -4.68 -8.63
C LEU A 380 10.91 -5.25 -10.04
N ALA A 381 9.98 -6.19 -10.26
CA ALA A 381 9.71 -6.75 -11.57
C ALA A 381 9.28 -5.68 -12.58
N GLY A 382 8.36 -4.80 -12.18
CA GLY A 382 7.95 -3.65 -12.96
C GLY A 382 9.10 -2.71 -13.32
N ALA A 383 9.97 -2.39 -12.36
CA ALA A 383 11.16 -1.57 -12.58
C ALA A 383 12.12 -2.17 -13.61
N LEU A 384 12.28 -3.51 -13.64
CA LEU A 384 13.06 -4.18 -14.68
C LEU A 384 12.47 -3.94 -16.08
N ARG A 385 11.13 -3.97 -16.22
CA ARG A 385 10.46 -3.65 -17.51
C ARG A 385 10.67 -2.20 -17.91
N VAL A 386 10.48 -1.26 -16.98
CA VAL A 386 10.69 0.18 -17.21
C VAL A 386 12.13 0.44 -17.69
N GLY A 387 13.11 -0.15 -17.02
CA GLY A 387 14.52 0.01 -17.39
C GLY A 387 14.85 -0.56 -18.77
N ARG A 388 14.30 -1.73 -19.13
CA ARG A 388 14.45 -2.30 -20.47
C ARG A 388 13.82 -1.43 -21.56
N ARG A 389 12.60 -0.92 -21.34
CA ARG A 389 11.94 0.02 -22.27
C ARG A 389 12.73 1.31 -22.43
N ALA A 390 13.32 1.83 -21.35
CA ALA A 390 14.20 2.98 -21.41
C ALA A 390 15.43 2.72 -22.30
N ALA A 391 16.04 1.53 -22.18
CA ALA A 391 17.16 1.10 -23.01
C ALA A 391 16.78 0.97 -24.50
N GLU A 392 15.63 0.35 -24.79
CA GLU A 392 15.07 0.23 -26.14
C GLU A 392 14.81 1.60 -26.78
N ALA A 393 14.42 2.59 -25.96
CA ALA A 393 14.26 3.98 -26.36
C ALA A 393 15.60 4.77 -26.41
N GLY A 394 16.75 4.12 -26.18
CA GLY A 394 18.08 4.74 -26.25
C GLY A 394 18.47 5.58 -25.03
N ARG A 395 17.78 5.46 -23.89
CA ARG A 395 18.11 6.18 -22.64
C ARG A 395 19.18 5.41 -21.86
N THR A 396 20.41 5.91 -21.85
CA THR A 396 21.58 5.20 -21.28
C THR A 396 22.01 5.65 -19.87
N ASP A 397 21.41 6.68 -19.28
CA ASP A 397 21.62 7.14 -17.89
C ASP A 397 20.28 7.20 -17.13
N HIS A 398 19.37 6.28 -17.42
CA HIS A 398 18.04 6.27 -16.82
C HIS A 398 18.11 5.82 -15.34
N VAL A 399 17.50 6.58 -14.42
CA VAL A 399 17.51 6.32 -12.99
C VAL A 399 16.10 5.96 -12.51
N ILE A 400 15.98 4.79 -11.89
CA ILE A 400 14.74 4.27 -11.32
C ILE A 400 14.87 4.21 -9.80
N LEU A 401 13.92 4.82 -9.09
CA LEU A 401 13.80 4.70 -7.64
C LEU A 401 12.61 3.79 -7.30
N VAL A 402 12.89 2.64 -6.70
CA VAL A 402 11.91 1.64 -6.30
C VAL A 402 11.62 1.74 -4.81
N ASN A 403 10.35 1.77 -4.41
CA ASN A 403 9.98 1.63 -3.00
C ASN A 403 10.06 0.16 -2.58
N LEU A 404 11.07 -0.19 -1.78
CA LEU A 404 11.18 -1.52 -1.19
C LEU A 404 10.33 -1.56 0.09
N SER A 405 9.02 -1.68 -0.11
CA SER A 405 7.97 -1.38 0.88
C SER A 405 8.00 -2.24 2.17
N GLY A 406 8.72 -3.35 2.17
CA GLY A 406 8.82 -4.28 3.29
C GLY A 406 9.79 -5.44 3.03
N ARG A 407 10.19 -6.13 4.10
CA ARG A 407 11.07 -7.31 4.08
C ARG A 407 10.30 -8.62 3.95
N GLY A 408 10.95 -9.62 3.37
CA GLY A 408 10.34 -10.90 2.99
C GLY A 408 10.37 -12.01 4.03
N ASP A 409 10.71 -11.74 5.29
CA ASP A 409 10.73 -12.78 6.34
C ASP A 409 9.40 -13.54 6.41
N LYS A 410 8.29 -12.81 6.28
CA LYS A 410 6.93 -13.36 6.30
C LYS A 410 6.60 -14.23 5.08
N ASP A 411 7.38 -14.10 4.02
CA ASP A 411 7.14 -14.74 2.73
C ASP A 411 8.09 -15.90 2.46
N VAL A 412 9.07 -16.17 3.36
CA VAL A 412 10.07 -17.21 3.16
C VAL A 412 9.43 -18.59 2.96
N ALA A 413 8.39 -18.94 3.71
CA ALA A 413 7.70 -20.22 3.54
C ALA A 413 6.97 -20.33 2.19
N THR A 414 6.40 -19.23 1.69
CA THR A 414 5.79 -19.18 0.36
C THR A 414 6.85 -19.28 -0.74
N ALA A 415 7.94 -18.52 -0.62
CA ALA A 415 9.05 -18.55 -1.56
C ALA A 415 9.77 -19.90 -1.58
N ALA A 416 9.94 -20.54 -0.42
CA ALA A 416 10.59 -21.84 -0.30
C ALA A 416 9.81 -22.92 -1.06
N ARG A 417 8.48 -22.93 -0.95
CA ARG A 417 7.59 -23.79 -1.76
C ARG A 417 7.65 -23.43 -3.23
N TRP A 418 7.56 -22.15 -3.58
CA TRP A 418 7.59 -21.71 -4.97
C TRP A 418 8.86 -22.12 -5.73
N PHE A 419 10.01 -22.12 -5.05
CA PHE A 419 11.31 -22.45 -5.65
C PHE A 419 11.80 -23.87 -5.34
N ASP A 420 10.94 -24.72 -4.77
CA ASP A 420 11.27 -26.10 -4.37
C ASP A 420 12.56 -26.19 -3.52
N LEU A 421 12.70 -25.30 -2.52
CA LEU A 421 13.93 -25.18 -1.72
C LEU A 421 13.98 -26.07 -0.48
N VAL A 422 12.82 -26.53 -0.01
CA VAL A 422 12.66 -27.38 1.18
C VAL A 422 11.46 -28.30 0.96
N ASP A 423 11.46 -29.48 1.59
CA ASP A 423 10.34 -30.41 1.53
C ASP A 423 9.11 -29.82 2.24
N ASP A 424 7.92 -30.01 1.65
CA ASP A 424 6.65 -29.47 2.17
C ASP A 424 6.35 -29.97 3.61
N ASP A 425 6.72 -31.21 3.92
CA ASP A 425 6.57 -31.80 5.26
C ASP A 425 7.39 -31.04 6.32
N ALA A 426 8.58 -30.54 5.97
CA ALA A 426 9.42 -29.77 6.88
C ALA A 426 8.85 -28.36 7.15
N ILE A 427 8.11 -27.78 6.20
CA ILE A 427 7.39 -26.51 6.42
C ILE A 427 6.17 -26.75 7.31
N ALA A 428 5.41 -27.84 7.06
CA ALA A 428 4.21 -28.17 7.82
C ALA A 428 4.51 -28.42 9.31
N GLU A 429 5.57 -29.17 9.63
CA GLU A 429 6.00 -29.44 11.01
C GLU A 429 6.38 -28.17 11.80
N THR A 430 6.86 -27.12 11.13
CA THR A 430 7.15 -25.83 11.79
C THR A 430 5.91 -24.98 12.05
N ALA A 431 4.82 -25.18 11.29
CA ALA A 431 3.57 -24.44 11.44
C ALA A 431 2.63 -25.08 12.48
N THR A 432 2.61 -26.42 12.54
CA THR A 432 1.90 -27.18 13.57
C THR A 432 2.92 -27.61 14.62
N GLY A 433 3.15 -26.78 15.63
CA GLY A 433 4.05 -27.12 16.74
C GLY A 433 3.80 -28.57 17.18
N THR A 434 4.86 -29.38 17.10
CA THR A 434 4.90 -30.82 17.39
C THR A 434 3.99 -31.23 18.55
N GLU A 435 2.81 -31.77 18.24
CA GLU A 435 2.20 -32.83 19.03
C GLU A 435 2.85 -34.15 18.57
N GLY A 436 3.95 -34.55 19.22
CA GLY A 436 4.63 -35.79 18.85
C GLY A 436 5.88 -36.12 19.66
N GLN A 437 5.66 -36.83 20.77
CA GLN A 437 6.59 -37.76 21.45
C GLN A 437 7.76 -37.17 22.26
N LEU A 438 7.56 -37.00 23.56
CA LEU A 438 8.06 -37.92 24.62
C LEU A 438 7.35 -37.68 25.95
#